data_AF-A0A6B9FY12-F1
#
_entry.id   AF-A0A6B9FY12-F1
#
_cell.length_a   1.000
_cell.length_b   1.000
_cell.length_c   1.000
_cell.angle_alpha   90.00
_cell.angle_beta   90.00
_cell.angle_gamma   90.00
#
_symmetry.space_group_name_H-M   'P 1'
#
loop_
_entity.id
_entity.type
_entity.pdbx_description
1 polymer ?
#
loop_
_entity_poly.entity_id
_entity_poly.type
_entity_poly.pdbx_seq_one_letter_code
_entity_poly.pdbx_strand_id
1 'polypeptide(L)'
;MLRPAVLAAFLLAGAQAQAGSLVYQPVNPSFGGSPLNGSWLQAEAAAQNDAQRRAQRLQQIQSAISSSTTQSPGQIFAQQLQSQIYSSLANQITQAIFGENAQQSGSYSFGGSQVSFQRVGANIQLQIFDGQSTTTVVVPATAAVSSGATSAPITPLSGAP
;
A
#
# COMPACT_ATOMS: atom_id res chain seq x y z
N MET A 1 -67.05 50.28 55.08
CA MET A 1 -66.83 48.82 55.22
C MET A 1 -66.22 48.18 53.95
N LEU A 2 -65.57 48.95 53.05
CA LEU A 2 -65.09 48.48 51.74
C LEU A 2 -63.64 47.95 51.70
N ARG A 3 -62.87 48.08 52.79
CA ARG A 3 -61.45 47.73 52.85
C ARG A 3 -61.12 46.22 52.77
N PRO A 4 -61.94 45.28 53.29
CA PRO A 4 -61.58 43.85 53.22
C PRO A 4 -61.88 43.22 51.84
N ALA A 5 -62.84 43.76 51.08
CA ALA A 5 -63.21 43.24 49.77
C ALA A 5 -62.11 43.49 48.71
N VAL A 6 -61.44 44.64 48.78
CA VAL A 6 -60.33 44.99 47.87
C VAL A 6 -59.10 44.12 48.14
N LEU A 7 -58.85 43.77 49.41
CA LEU A 7 -57.75 42.87 49.79
C LEU A 7 -57.99 41.42 49.33
N ALA A 8 -59.22 40.93 49.44
CA ALA A 8 -59.59 39.60 48.98
C ALA A 8 -59.50 39.47 47.44
N ALA A 9 -59.87 40.52 46.69
CA ALA A 9 -59.74 40.55 45.23
C ALA A 9 -58.28 40.53 44.76
N PHE A 10 -57.36 41.14 45.52
CA PHE A 10 -55.93 41.16 45.17
C PHE A 10 -55.24 39.80 45.42
N LEU A 11 -55.72 39.03 46.41
CA LEU A 11 -55.23 37.68 46.71
C LEU A 11 -55.66 36.62 45.68
N LEU A 12 -56.79 36.82 44.97
CA LEU A 12 -57.24 35.92 43.91
C LEU A 12 -56.59 36.19 42.54
N ALA A 13 -55.88 37.31 42.37
CA ALA A 13 -55.22 37.68 41.10
C ALA A 13 -53.84 37.03 40.90
N GLY A 14 -53.34 36.28 41.89
CA GLY A 14 -52.11 35.49 41.80
C GLY A 14 -52.31 34.21 40.97
N ALA A 15 -52.52 34.35 39.66
CA ALA A 15 -52.51 33.22 38.75
C ALA A 15 -51.14 32.53 38.79
N GLN A 16 -51.16 31.21 39.02
CA GLN A 16 -50.00 30.34 39.07
C GLN A 16 -49.19 30.48 37.77
N ALA A 17 -48.00 31.08 37.83
CA ALA A 17 -47.07 31.10 36.70
C ALA A 17 -46.54 29.68 36.48
N GLN A 18 -47.11 28.96 35.51
CA GLN A 18 -46.66 27.64 35.12
C GLN A 18 -45.34 27.80 34.34
N ALA A 19 -44.22 27.62 35.02
CA ALA A 19 -42.91 27.52 34.37
C ALA A 19 -42.70 26.08 33.88
N GLY A 20 -42.58 25.90 32.56
CA GLY A 20 -42.16 24.64 31.98
C GLY A 20 -40.66 24.40 32.18
N SER A 21 -40.24 23.13 32.22
CA SER A 21 -38.83 22.77 32.30
C SER A 21 -38.10 23.15 31.00
N LEU A 22 -37.08 23.99 31.09
CA LEU A 22 -36.16 24.23 29.99
C LEU A 22 -35.15 23.07 29.92
N VAL A 23 -35.39 22.13 29.00
CA VAL A 23 -34.42 21.07 28.70
C VAL A 23 -33.46 21.59 27.64
N TYR A 24 -32.19 21.77 28.02
CA TYR A 24 -31.14 22.10 27.06
C TYR A 24 -30.79 20.85 26.24
N GLN A 25 -31.07 20.90 24.94
CA GLN A 25 -30.57 19.92 24.00
C GLN A 25 -29.52 20.59 23.10
N PRO A 26 -28.26 20.15 23.14
CA PRO A 26 -27.25 20.68 22.24
C PRO A 26 -27.61 20.36 20.78
N VAL A 27 -27.31 21.28 19.86
CA VAL A 27 -27.61 21.10 18.43
C VAL A 27 -26.67 20.11 17.75
N ASN A 28 -25.44 19.97 18.27
CA ASN A 28 -24.42 19.11 17.72
C ASN A 28 -24.62 17.67 18.24
N PRO A 29 -24.74 16.67 17.34
CA PRO A 29 -24.97 15.29 17.72
C PRO A 29 -23.86 14.71 18.61
N SER A 30 -22.61 15.19 18.49
CA SER A 30 -21.49 14.74 19.33
C SER A 30 -21.66 15.05 20.82
N PHE A 31 -22.59 15.96 21.18
CA PHE A 31 -22.89 16.32 22.57
C PHE A 31 -24.26 15.81 23.04
N GLY A 32 -24.91 14.91 22.30
CA GLY A 32 -26.25 14.38 22.63
C GLY A 32 -27.40 15.14 21.96
N GLY A 33 -27.12 15.84 20.86
CA GLY A 33 -28.10 16.48 19.99
C GLY A 33 -28.73 15.55 18.96
N SER A 34 -29.62 16.11 18.13
CA SER A 34 -30.25 15.35 17.05
C SER A 34 -29.22 14.90 15.99
N PRO A 35 -29.14 13.59 15.66
CA PRO A 35 -28.23 13.07 14.63
C PRO A 35 -28.55 13.62 13.23
N LEU A 36 -29.78 14.10 13.01
CA LEU A 36 -30.19 14.71 11.75
C LEU A 36 -29.40 15.98 11.40
N ASN A 37 -28.84 16.67 12.40
CA ASN A 37 -28.08 17.91 12.20
C ASN A 37 -26.61 17.67 11.79
N GLY A 38 -26.11 16.42 11.83
CA GLY A 38 -24.69 16.12 11.62
C GLY A 38 -24.18 16.49 10.23
N SER A 39 -24.93 16.15 9.18
CA SER A 39 -24.53 16.42 7.78
C SER A 39 -24.46 17.92 7.48
N TRP A 40 -25.42 18.70 7.98
CA TRP A 40 -25.45 20.15 7.82
C TRP A 40 -24.31 20.82 8.58
N LEU A 41 -24.08 20.45 9.83
CA LEU A 41 -22.96 20.98 10.63
C LEU A 41 -21.59 20.66 10.03
N GLN A 42 -21.45 19.47 9.43
CA GLN A 42 -20.22 19.11 8.72
C GLN A 42 -20.03 19.92 7.44
N ALA A 43 -21.10 20.15 6.67
CA ALA A 43 -21.03 20.96 5.46
C ALA A 43 -20.67 22.43 5.79
N GLU A 44 -21.25 22.97 6.85
CA GLU A 44 -20.97 24.32 7.35
C GLU A 44 -19.51 24.45 7.84
N ALA A 45 -19.04 23.47 8.62
CA ALA A 45 -17.65 23.42 9.08
C ALA A 45 -16.66 23.31 7.90
N ALA A 46 -16.99 22.51 6.89
CA ALA A 46 -16.18 22.40 5.68
C ALA A 46 -16.19 23.69 4.86
N ALA A 47 -17.31 24.42 4.80
CA ALA A 47 -17.43 25.70 4.11
C ALA A 47 -16.57 26.79 4.76
N GLN A 48 -16.50 26.83 6.09
CA GLN A 48 -15.68 27.78 6.84
C GLN A 48 -14.18 27.46 6.80
N ASN A 49 -13.80 26.26 6.36
CA ASN A 49 -12.41 25.80 6.30
C ASN A 49 -11.66 26.26 5.02
N ASP A 50 -11.84 27.51 4.61
CA ASP A 50 -11.23 28.03 3.38
C ASP A 50 -9.73 28.24 3.46
N ALA A 51 -9.22 28.61 4.64
CA ALA A 51 -7.79 28.87 4.83
C ALA A 51 -6.95 27.59 4.70
N GLN A 52 -7.40 26.48 5.31
CA GLN A 52 -6.68 25.21 5.19
C GLN A 52 -6.84 24.62 3.78
N ARG A 53 -8.01 24.75 3.15
CA ARG A 53 -8.21 24.36 1.74
C ARG A 53 -7.28 25.11 0.79
N ARG A 54 -7.07 26.42 1.00
CA ARG A 54 -6.12 27.22 0.21
C ARG A 54 -4.67 26.77 0.43
N ALA A 55 -4.27 26.52 1.68
CA ALA A 55 -2.93 26.04 2.00
C ALA A 55 -2.64 24.66 1.38
N GLN A 56 -3.59 23.72 1.49
CA GLN A 56 -3.50 22.38 0.88
C GLN A 56 -3.40 22.47 -0.65
N ARG A 57 -4.21 23.32 -1.28
CA ARG A 57 -4.16 23.54 -2.74
C ARG A 57 -2.80 24.08 -3.18
N LEU A 58 -2.23 25.03 -2.45
CA LEU A 58 -0.90 25.59 -2.74
C LEU A 58 0.20 24.52 -2.63
N GLN A 59 0.15 23.68 -1.60
CA GLN A 59 1.08 22.55 -1.44
C GLN A 59 0.97 21.54 -2.59
N GLN A 60 -0.26 21.22 -3.00
CA GLN A 60 -0.50 20.30 -4.12
C GLN A 60 0.06 20.87 -5.44
N ILE A 61 -0.16 22.15 -5.72
CA ILE A 61 0.39 22.81 -6.91
C ILE A 61 1.92 22.79 -6.87
N GLN A 62 2.54 23.08 -5.73
CA GLN A 62 3.99 23.02 -5.58
C GLN A 62 4.55 21.62 -5.86
N SER A 63 3.90 20.57 -5.34
CA SER A 63 4.32 19.18 -5.55
C SER A 63 4.19 18.74 -7.02
N ALA A 64 3.15 19.22 -7.71
CA ALA A 64 2.94 18.93 -9.13
C ALA A 64 4.01 19.61 -10.01
N ILE A 65 4.40 20.84 -9.68
CA ILE A 65 5.46 21.57 -10.40
C ILE A 65 6.82 20.86 -10.21
N SER A 66 7.18 20.51 -8.97
CA SER A 66 8.45 19.81 -8.70
C SER A 66 8.55 18.44 -9.39
N SER A 67 7.43 17.72 -9.50
CA SER A 67 7.38 16.41 -10.20
C SER A 67 7.61 16.52 -11.71
N SER A 68 7.33 17.69 -12.31
CA SER A 68 7.53 17.92 -13.75
C SER A 68 8.98 18.22 -14.15
N THR A 69 9.85 18.56 -13.18
CA THR A 69 11.23 19.00 -13.45
C THR A 69 12.28 17.88 -13.24
N THR A 70 11.88 16.68 -12.78
CA THR A 70 12.83 15.66 -12.29
C THR A 70 13.15 14.50 -13.24
N GLN A 71 12.65 14.48 -14.47
CA GLN A 71 12.95 13.39 -15.41
C GLN A 71 13.39 13.98 -16.74
N SER A 72 14.68 14.30 -16.87
CA SER A 72 15.24 14.66 -18.18
C SER A 72 15.08 13.48 -19.15
N PRO A 73 14.91 13.72 -20.47
CA PRO A 73 14.82 12.63 -21.45
C PRO A 73 16.00 11.63 -21.36
N GLY A 74 17.18 12.11 -20.96
CA GLY A 74 18.34 11.25 -20.69
C GLY A 74 18.19 10.35 -19.46
N GLN A 75 17.57 10.82 -18.38
CA GLN A 75 17.28 10.00 -17.20
C GLN A 75 16.28 8.89 -17.49
N ILE A 76 15.24 9.19 -18.28
CA ILE A 76 14.24 8.21 -18.73
C ILE A 76 14.91 7.12 -19.58
N PHE A 77 15.76 7.52 -20.54
CA PHE A 77 16.53 6.58 -21.35
C PHE A 77 17.45 5.69 -20.51
N ALA A 78 18.19 6.29 -19.55
CA ALA A 78 19.07 5.54 -18.66
C ALA A 78 18.29 4.52 -17.82
N GLN A 79 17.13 4.90 -17.27
CA GLN A 79 16.26 3.99 -16.52
C GLN A 79 15.69 2.85 -17.39
N GLN A 80 15.35 3.14 -18.64
CA GLN A 80 14.89 2.13 -19.60
C GLN A 80 16.00 1.13 -19.95
N LEU A 81 17.21 1.64 -20.20
CA LEU A 81 18.37 0.81 -20.50
C LEU A 81 18.74 -0.08 -19.30
N GLN A 82 18.75 0.50 -18.10
CA GLN A 82 18.99 -0.23 -16.86
C GLN A 82 17.98 -1.38 -16.71
N SER A 83 16.69 -1.11 -16.86
CA SER A 83 15.63 -2.13 -16.73
C SER A 83 15.80 -3.27 -17.75
N GLN A 84 16.19 -2.95 -18.98
CA GLN A 84 16.44 -3.95 -20.02
C GLN A 84 17.66 -4.82 -19.72
N ILE A 85 18.74 -4.22 -19.23
CA ILE A 85 19.97 -4.93 -18.85
C ILE A 85 19.72 -5.81 -17.61
N TYR A 86 18.99 -5.31 -16.61
CA TYR A 86 18.61 -6.13 -15.46
C TYR A 86 17.73 -7.31 -15.86
N SER A 87 16.79 -7.10 -16.78
CA SER A 87 15.91 -8.17 -17.26
C SER A 87 16.68 -9.23 -18.06
N SER A 88 17.63 -8.82 -18.92
CA SER A 88 18.45 -9.77 -19.67
C SER A 88 19.40 -10.56 -18.77
N LEU A 89 20.01 -9.89 -17.77
CA LEU A 89 20.84 -10.55 -16.76
C LEU A 89 20.03 -11.52 -15.90
N ALA A 90 18.85 -11.11 -15.43
CA ALA A 90 17.97 -11.97 -14.64
C ALA A 90 17.58 -13.23 -15.42
N ASN A 91 17.28 -13.09 -16.72
CA ASN A 91 16.99 -14.24 -17.58
C ASN A 91 18.22 -15.14 -17.79
N GLN A 92 19.42 -14.57 -17.96
CA GLN A 92 20.66 -15.34 -18.11
C GLN A 92 20.99 -16.11 -16.82
N ILE A 93 20.88 -15.47 -15.66
CA ILE A 93 21.07 -16.10 -14.35
C ILE A 93 20.02 -17.20 -14.14
N THR A 94 18.75 -16.93 -14.49
CA THR A 94 17.68 -17.93 -14.38
C THR A 94 17.95 -19.14 -15.26
N GLN A 95 18.42 -18.96 -16.50
CA GLN A 95 18.80 -20.07 -17.38
C GLN A 95 20.06 -20.82 -16.89
N ALA A 96 21.05 -20.12 -16.35
CA ALA A 96 22.25 -20.74 -15.77
C ALA A 96 21.96 -21.53 -14.48
N ILE A 97 20.88 -21.18 -13.76
CA ILE A 97 20.47 -21.85 -12.53
C ILE A 97 19.44 -22.96 -12.82
N PHE A 98 18.45 -22.73 -13.69
CA PHE A 98 17.29 -23.61 -13.87
C PHE A 98 17.13 -24.18 -15.29
N GLY A 99 17.96 -23.76 -16.25
CA GLY A 99 17.89 -24.24 -17.63
C GLY A 99 18.58 -25.59 -17.86
N GLU A 100 18.59 -26.05 -19.11
CA GLU A 100 19.17 -27.35 -19.50
C GLU A 100 20.68 -27.45 -19.27
N ASN A 101 21.38 -26.33 -19.11
CA ASN A 101 22.80 -26.26 -18.75
C ASN A 101 23.01 -25.71 -17.32
N ALA A 102 22.15 -26.09 -16.38
CA ALA A 102 22.21 -25.61 -15.00
C ALA A 102 23.58 -25.89 -14.34
N GLN A 103 24.30 -24.84 -13.96
CA GLN A 103 25.58 -24.95 -13.27
C GLN A 103 25.37 -25.08 -11.75
N GLN A 104 26.23 -25.84 -11.07
CA GLN A 104 26.13 -26.05 -9.61
C GLN A 104 26.53 -24.80 -8.81
N SER A 105 27.38 -23.96 -9.38
CA SER A 105 27.81 -22.69 -8.83
C SER A 105 28.36 -21.79 -9.93
N GLY A 106 28.22 -20.47 -9.77
CA GLY A 106 28.79 -19.50 -10.68
C GLY A 106 28.79 -18.10 -10.07
N SER A 107 29.58 -17.21 -10.66
CA SER A 107 29.70 -15.82 -10.21
C SER A 107 29.60 -14.87 -11.40
N TYR A 108 28.68 -13.92 -11.33
CA TYR A 108 28.45 -12.89 -12.33
C TYR A 108 28.63 -11.50 -11.72
N SER A 109 29.45 -10.65 -12.32
CA SER A 109 29.65 -9.26 -11.89
C SER A 109 28.85 -8.30 -12.78
N PHE A 110 28.16 -7.34 -12.16
CA PHE A 110 27.41 -6.32 -12.85
C PHE A 110 27.59 -4.97 -12.17
N GLY A 111 28.07 -3.95 -12.90
CA GLY A 111 28.07 -2.56 -12.44
C GLY A 111 28.84 -2.25 -11.15
N GLY A 112 29.72 -3.15 -10.69
CA GLY A 112 30.42 -3.05 -9.40
C GLY A 112 29.88 -4.00 -8.31
N SER A 113 28.72 -4.62 -8.54
CA SER A 113 28.12 -5.62 -7.67
C SER A 113 28.45 -7.04 -8.17
N GLN A 114 28.90 -7.94 -7.29
CA GLN A 114 29.20 -9.34 -7.58
C GLN A 114 28.04 -10.23 -7.10
N VAL A 115 27.37 -10.90 -8.02
CA VAL A 115 26.37 -11.93 -7.69
C VAL A 115 27.05 -13.30 -7.77
N SER A 116 26.99 -14.08 -6.71
CA SER A 116 27.38 -15.49 -6.70
C SER A 116 26.16 -16.34 -6.37
N PHE A 117 26.08 -17.52 -6.96
CA PHE A 117 25.06 -18.49 -6.61
C PHE A 117 25.68 -19.86 -6.40
N GLN A 118 25.13 -20.59 -5.44
CA GLN A 118 25.52 -21.95 -5.14
C GLN A 118 24.26 -22.78 -4.88
N ARG A 119 24.15 -23.93 -5.54
CA ARG A 119 23.10 -24.91 -5.25
C ARG A 119 23.53 -25.75 -4.05
N VAL A 120 22.74 -25.71 -2.97
CA VAL A 120 22.95 -26.47 -1.73
C VAL A 120 21.73 -27.36 -1.51
N GLY A 121 21.84 -28.64 -1.87
CA GLY A 121 20.74 -29.60 -1.81
C GLY A 121 19.59 -29.19 -2.74
N ALA A 122 18.38 -29.05 -2.18
CA ALA A 122 17.18 -28.61 -2.90
C ALA A 122 17.03 -27.08 -2.99
N ASN A 123 17.95 -26.31 -2.38
CA ASN A 123 17.87 -24.86 -2.34
C ASN A 123 19.01 -24.24 -3.15
N ILE A 124 18.75 -23.07 -3.72
CA ILE A 124 19.76 -22.25 -4.38
C ILE A 124 19.96 -21.02 -3.52
N GLN A 125 21.19 -20.80 -3.09
CA GLN A 125 21.59 -19.61 -2.35
C GLN A 125 22.23 -18.62 -3.33
N LEU A 126 21.65 -17.44 -3.44
CA LEU A 126 22.23 -16.28 -4.13
C LEU A 126 22.85 -15.36 -3.08
N GLN A 127 24.09 -14.93 -3.32
CA GLN A 127 24.74 -13.84 -2.60
C GLN A 127 24.99 -12.70 -3.58
N ILE A 128 24.46 -11.53 -3.28
CA ILE A 128 24.65 -10.31 -4.05
C ILE A 128 25.52 -9.38 -3.20
N PHE A 129 26.73 -9.08 -3.67
CA PHE A 129 27.69 -8.19 -3.02
C PHE A 129 27.77 -6.88 -3.78
N ASP A 130 27.34 -5.77 -3.18
CA ASP A 130 27.28 -4.45 -3.85
C ASP A 130 28.49 -3.55 -3.49
N GLY A 131 29.65 -4.14 -3.19
CA GLY A 131 30.85 -3.39 -2.78
C GLY A 131 30.80 -2.81 -1.35
N GLN A 132 29.63 -2.72 -0.73
CA GLN A 132 29.43 -2.25 0.65
C GLN A 132 28.57 -3.19 1.52
N SER A 133 27.73 -4.04 0.91
CA SER A 133 26.82 -4.93 1.65
C SER A 133 26.54 -6.23 0.89
N THR A 134 26.35 -7.32 1.63
CA THR A 134 26.03 -8.66 1.09
C THR A 134 24.58 -9.00 1.38
N THR A 135 23.77 -9.16 0.33
CA THR A 135 22.38 -9.61 0.43
C THR A 135 22.29 -11.08 0.04
N THR A 136 21.75 -11.92 0.92
CA THR A 136 21.55 -13.35 0.64
C THR A 136 20.09 -13.63 0.34
N VAL A 137 19.81 -14.26 -0.80
CA VAL A 137 18.48 -14.67 -1.24
C VAL A 137 18.47 -16.18 -1.41
N VAL A 138 17.55 -16.88 -0.76
CA VAL A 138 17.42 -18.33 -0.85
C VAL A 138 16.15 -18.67 -1.65
N VAL A 139 16.32 -19.41 -2.74
CA VAL A 139 15.22 -19.84 -3.61
C VAL A 139 15.14 -21.36 -3.60
N PRO A 140 13.98 -21.98 -3.35
CA PRO A 140 13.84 -23.43 -3.46
C PRO A 140 13.86 -23.86 -4.94
N ALA A 141 14.68 -24.85 -5.29
CA ALA A 141 14.67 -25.45 -6.61
C ALA A 141 13.49 -26.41 -6.69
N THR A 142 12.41 -26.01 -7.36
CA THR A 142 11.33 -26.93 -7.73
C THR A 142 11.92 -28.00 -8.64
N ALA A 143 11.81 -29.27 -8.24
CA ALA A 143 12.38 -30.41 -8.93
C ALA A 143 11.82 -30.61 -10.35
N ALA A 144 12.66 -31.20 -11.20
CA ALA A 144 12.51 -31.51 -12.63
C ALA A 144 11.17 -32.12 -13.07
N VAL A 145 10.73 -31.75 -14.29
CA VAL A 145 9.94 -32.64 -15.16
C VAL A 145 10.85 -33.29 -16.19
N SER A 146 11.64 -34.27 -15.77
CA SER A 146 12.32 -35.19 -16.68
C SER A 146 11.31 -36.27 -17.10
N SER A 147 10.68 -36.11 -18.27
CA SER A 147 9.96 -37.22 -18.93
C SER A 147 10.99 -38.24 -19.42
N GLY A 148 11.07 -39.39 -18.74
CA GLY A 148 11.90 -40.51 -19.17
C GLY A 148 11.39 -41.11 -20.48
N ALA A 149 12.12 -40.91 -21.57
CA ALA A 149 12.00 -41.71 -22.78
C ALA A 149 13.07 -42.81 -22.75
N THR A 150 12.71 -43.96 -22.17
CA THR A 150 13.44 -45.22 -22.32
C THR A 150 13.35 -45.68 -23.78
N SER A 151 14.38 -45.42 -24.57
CA SER A 151 14.65 -46.11 -25.83
C SER A 151 15.15 -47.51 -25.49
N ALA A 152 14.30 -48.53 -25.63
CA ALA A 152 14.74 -49.92 -25.55
C ALA A 152 15.45 -50.31 -26.86
N PRO A 153 16.65 -50.91 -26.84
CA PRO A 153 17.25 -51.49 -28.02
C PRO A 153 16.55 -52.81 -28.36
N ILE A 154 15.99 -52.90 -29.57
CA ILE A 154 15.54 -54.18 -30.15
C ILE A 154 16.77 -55.03 -30.49
N THR A 155 17.01 -56.10 -29.73
CA THR A 155 18.02 -57.11 -30.07
C THR A 155 17.47 -58.00 -31.20
N PRO A 156 18.19 -58.19 -32.33
CA PRO A 156 17.78 -59.15 -33.34
C PRO A 156 18.02 -60.58 -32.84
N LEU A 157 16.98 -61.41 -32.87
CA LEU A 157 17.05 -62.85 -32.61
C LEU A 157 17.81 -63.54 -33.76
N SER A 158 19.06 -63.94 -33.49
CA SER A 158 19.91 -64.72 -34.39
C SER A 158 20.18 -66.10 -33.77
N GLY A 159 19.84 -67.17 -34.51
CA GLY A 159 20.26 -68.59 -34.46
C GLY A 159 20.62 -69.22 -33.10
N ALA A 160 20.11 -70.39 -32.69
CA ALA A 160 20.08 -71.73 -33.31
C ALA A 160 20.02 -72.73 -32.11
N PRO A 161 19.96 -74.08 -32.26
CA PRO A 161 19.83 -74.94 -33.45
C PRO A 161 18.44 -75.56 -33.66
#